data_AF-A0A9D2JUA0-F1
#
_entry.id   AF-A0A9D2JUA0-F1
#
_cell.length_a   1.000
_cell.length_b   1.000
_cell.length_c   1.000
_cell.angle_alpha   90.00
_cell.angle_beta   90.00
_cell.angle_gamma   90.00
#
_symmetry.space_group_name_H-M   'P 1'
#
loop_
_entity.id
_entity.type
_entity.pdbx_description
1 polymer ?
#
loop_
_entity_poly.entity_id
_entity_poly.type
_entity_poly.pdbx_seq_one_letter_code
_entity_poly.pdbx_strand_id
1 'polypeptide(L)'
;MSSRFSFKQFLLFIAVFLVGVVTPLYLNRSVPSSSEKMAVSYNQKAFFEEIAPTVQKVAKSYGVSPSIILAQAALESDYGSNLLAVKYHNLFAIKAQSGQKSVKLTYQTYFLNKWQTKEGRFVVYKSWTDAIYDYCDLLQSGKLHDSQSAYDILVSNKGYKKPAQALQDIGFSSDPDYATKLIKIIETYDLTKYDA
;
A
#
# COMPACT_ATOMS: atom_id res chain seq x y z
N MET A 1 60.04 -4.39 23.25
CA MET A 1 59.51 -5.57 22.53
C MET A 1 58.05 -5.31 22.17
N SER A 2 57.74 -4.91 20.93
CA SER A 2 56.36 -4.76 20.48
C SER A 2 55.84 -6.13 20.05
N SER A 3 54.87 -6.68 20.78
CA SER A 3 54.13 -7.87 20.37
C SER A 3 53.48 -7.60 19.00
N ARG A 4 53.89 -8.33 17.96
CA ARG A 4 53.29 -8.22 16.64
C ARG A 4 52.00 -9.04 16.62
N PHE A 5 50.89 -8.35 16.38
CA PHE A 5 49.58 -8.96 16.27
C PHE A 5 49.58 -10.02 15.17
N SER A 6 49.28 -11.28 15.53
CA SER A 6 49.34 -12.38 14.56
C SER A 6 48.10 -12.39 13.67
N PHE A 7 48.25 -12.87 12.44
CA PHE A 7 47.12 -13.01 11.50
C PHE A 7 45.97 -13.86 12.08
N LYS A 8 46.29 -14.87 12.91
CA LYS A 8 45.29 -15.69 13.61
C LYS A 8 44.49 -14.89 14.65
N GLN A 9 45.15 -14.01 15.39
CA GLN A 9 44.48 -13.10 16.34
C GLN A 9 43.61 -12.08 15.61
N PHE A 10 44.03 -11.64 14.42
CA PHE A 10 43.22 -10.79 13.54
C PHE A 10 41.97 -11.49 13.02
N LEU A 11 42.08 -12.73 12.52
CA LEU A 11 40.92 -13.52 12.11
C LEU A 11 39.96 -13.79 13.27
N LEU A 12 40.48 -14.12 14.44
CA LEU A 12 39.67 -14.34 15.64
C LEU A 12 38.91 -13.06 16.03
N PHE A 13 39.57 -11.91 15.97
CA PHE A 13 38.95 -10.62 16.26
C PHE A 13 37.83 -10.27 15.26
N ILE A 14 38.04 -10.51 13.96
CA ILE A 14 36.99 -10.36 12.95
C ILE A 14 35.81 -11.29 13.22
N ALA A 15 36.06 -12.56 13.52
CA ALA A 15 34.99 -13.51 13.81
C ALA A 15 34.16 -13.08 15.03
N VAL A 16 34.82 -12.64 16.11
CA VAL A 16 34.15 -12.12 17.31
C VAL A 16 33.40 -10.82 17.01
N PHE A 17 33.94 -9.93 16.18
CA PHE A 17 33.25 -8.70 15.76
C PHE A 17 32.02 -9.00 14.89
N LEU A 18 32.13 -9.93 13.93
CA LEU A 18 31.00 -10.36 13.10
C LEU A 18 29.91 -10.99 13.97
N VAL A 19 30.25 -11.91 14.86
CA VAL A 19 29.27 -12.61 15.71
C VAL A 19 28.72 -11.72 16.83
N GLY A 20 29.54 -10.85 17.42
CA GLY A 20 29.17 -10.02 18.57
C GLY A 20 28.53 -8.68 18.21
N VAL A 21 28.75 -8.16 17.01
CA VAL A 21 28.24 -6.84 16.59
C VAL A 21 27.38 -6.95 15.33
N VAL A 22 27.87 -7.61 14.27
CA VAL A 22 27.16 -7.65 12.98
C VAL A 22 25.93 -8.57 13.05
N THR A 23 26.05 -9.75 13.65
CA THR A 23 24.95 -10.71 13.75
C THR A 23 23.77 -10.17 14.59
N PRO A 24 23.96 -9.57 15.78
CA PRO A 24 22.87 -8.96 16.54
C PRO A 24 22.22 -7.79 15.80
N LEU A 25 23.00 -6.96 15.09
CA LEU A 25 22.44 -5.88 14.26
C LEU A 25 21.59 -6.42 13.11
N TYR A 26 21.98 -7.55 12.52
CA TYR A 26 21.21 -8.20 11.45
C TYR A 26 19.94 -8.86 11.98
N LEU A 27 20.02 -9.52 13.14
CA LEU A 27 18.89 -10.19 13.78
C LEU A 27 17.88 -9.22 14.41
N ASN A 28 18.33 -8.04 14.85
CA ASN A 28 17.50 -7.04 15.51
C ASN A 28 16.94 -5.98 14.56
N ARG A 29 16.98 -6.21 13.25
CA ARG A 29 16.42 -5.28 12.26
C ARG A 29 14.89 -5.35 12.30
N SER A 30 14.26 -4.25 12.70
CA SER A 30 12.80 -4.12 12.64
C SER A 30 12.30 -4.17 11.19
N VAL A 31 11.18 -4.86 10.98
CA VAL A 31 10.50 -4.85 9.68
C VAL A 31 9.85 -3.47 9.50
N PRO A 32 10.20 -2.70 8.45
CA PRO A 32 9.70 -1.34 8.30
C PRO A 32 8.19 -1.31 8.06
N SER A 33 7.57 -0.18 8.37
CA SER A 33 6.12 0.03 8.21
C SER A 33 5.78 0.37 6.77
N SER A 34 4.77 -0.28 6.21
CA SER A 34 4.20 0.06 4.90
C SER A 34 3.71 1.50 4.82
N SER A 35 3.18 2.01 5.94
CA SER A 35 2.67 3.39 6.08
C SER A 35 3.76 4.39 6.52
N GLU A 36 5.04 4.00 6.56
CA GLU A 36 6.14 4.92 6.87
C GLU A 36 6.16 6.08 5.87
N LYS A 37 6.06 7.31 6.35
CA LYS A 37 6.03 8.51 5.51
C LYS A 37 7.39 8.71 4.84
N MET A 38 7.35 8.95 3.53
CA MET A 38 8.52 9.27 2.71
C MET A 38 8.46 10.73 2.26
N ALA A 39 9.63 11.36 2.15
CA ALA A 39 9.75 12.68 1.56
C ALA A 39 9.52 12.58 0.04
N VAL A 40 8.56 13.35 -0.45
CA VAL A 40 8.23 13.47 -1.88
C VAL A 40 8.21 14.95 -2.28
N SER A 41 8.51 15.25 -3.55
CA SER A 41 8.59 16.63 -4.05
C SER A 41 7.25 17.21 -4.50
N TYR A 42 6.21 16.38 -4.59
CA TYR A 42 4.89 16.75 -5.08
C TYR A 42 3.88 16.87 -3.93
N ASN A 43 2.78 17.60 -4.17
CA ASN A 43 1.68 17.72 -3.22
C ASN A 43 0.52 16.77 -3.56
N GLN A 44 -0.49 16.72 -2.70
CA GLN A 44 -1.64 15.82 -2.85
C GLN A 44 -2.42 16.06 -4.16
N LYS A 45 -2.48 17.29 -4.66
CA LYS A 45 -3.15 17.60 -5.94
C LYS A 45 -2.35 17.05 -7.13
N ALA A 46 -1.04 17.23 -7.13
CA ALA A 46 -0.14 16.72 -8.16
C ALA A 46 -0.16 15.18 -8.20
N PHE A 47 -0.33 14.51 -7.05
CA PHE A 47 -0.55 13.06 -7.01
C PHE A 47 -1.79 12.65 -7.83
N PHE A 48 -2.93 13.32 -7.66
CA PHE A 48 -4.12 13.03 -8.45
C PHE A 48 -3.92 13.34 -9.94
N GLU A 49 -3.28 14.47 -10.27
CA GLU A 49 -3.00 14.85 -11.65
C GLU A 49 -2.12 13.80 -12.37
N GLU A 50 -1.18 13.18 -11.66
CA GLU A 50 -0.32 12.10 -12.18
C GLU A 50 -1.10 10.82 -12.50
N ILE A 51 -1.94 10.34 -11.57
CA ILE A 51 -2.58 9.03 -11.73
C ILE A 51 -3.94 9.09 -12.45
N ALA A 52 -4.60 10.25 -12.49
CA ALA A 52 -5.94 10.40 -13.06
C ALA A 52 -6.07 9.95 -14.51
N PRO A 53 -5.15 10.27 -15.45
CA PRO A 53 -5.27 9.82 -16.83
C PRO A 53 -5.33 8.29 -16.95
N THR A 54 -4.49 7.59 -16.18
CA THR A 54 -4.49 6.12 -16.13
C THR A 54 -5.75 5.59 -15.47
N VAL A 55 -6.15 6.15 -14.31
CA VAL A 55 -7.36 5.71 -13.61
C VAL A 55 -8.61 5.91 -14.46
N GLN A 56 -8.80 7.06 -15.10
CA GLN A 56 -9.96 7.31 -15.98
C GLN A 56 -10.04 6.29 -17.13
N LYS A 57 -8.90 6.03 -17.78
CA LYS A 57 -8.82 5.06 -18.88
C LYS A 57 -9.20 3.65 -18.41
N VAL A 58 -8.61 3.19 -17.31
CA VAL A 58 -8.83 1.83 -16.81
C VAL A 58 -10.23 1.72 -16.24
N ALA A 59 -10.63 2.58 -15.31
CA ALA A 59 -11.93 2.53 -14.63
C ALA A 59 -13.11 2.49 -15.61
N LYS A 60 -13.04 3.26 -16.71
CA LYS A 60 -14.04 3.22 -17.79
C LYS A 60 -14.23 1.83 -18.41
N SER A 61 -13.15 1.07 -18.56
CA SER A 61 -13.20 -0.29 -19.11
C SER A 61 -13.85 -1.30 -18.16
N TYR A 62 -13.87 -0.99 -16.85
CA TYR A 62 -14.45 -1.81 -15.79
C TYR A 62 -15.81 -1.28 -15.30
N GLY A 63 -16.28 -0.14 -15.82
CA GLY A 63 -17.55 0.48 -15.40
C GLY A 63 -17.55 1.00 -13.96
N VAL A 64 -16.37 1.29 -13.39
CA VAL A 64 -16.21 1.82 -12.02
C VAL A 64 -15.95 3.32 -12.09
N SER A 65 -16.48 4.10 -11.13
CA SER A 65 -16.23 5.54 -11.03
C SER A 65 -14.74 5.83 -10.72
N PRO A 66 -14.03 6.59 -11.58
CA PRO A 66 -12.65 7.04 -11.33
C PRO A 66 -12.44 7.69 -9.96
N SER A 67 -13.39 8.51 -9.49
CA SER A 67 -13.31 9.23 -8.22
C SER A 67 -13.09 8.31 -7.02
N ILE A 68 -13.71 7.13 -7.01
CA ILE A 68 -13.57 6.14 -5.94
C ILE A 68 -12.17 5.51 -5.98
N ILE A 69 -11.70 5.11 -7.16
CA ILE A 69 -10.37 4.50 -7.31
C ILE A 69 -9.27 5.51 -6.92
N LEU A 70 -9.41 6.78 -7.33
CA LEU A 70 -8.50 7.85 -6.94
C LEU A 70 -8.49 8.05 -5.42
N ALA A 71 -9.65 8.05 -4.78
CA ALA A 71 -9.76 8.20 -3.33
C ALA A 71 -9.15 7.02 -2.57
N GLN A 72 -9.36 5.78 -3.05
CA GLN A 72 -8.75 4.59 -2.49
C GLN A 72 -7.22 4.62 -2.67
N ALA A 73 -6.73 4.96 -3.86
CA ALA A 73 -5.30 5.13 -4.08
C ALA A 73 -4.72 6.15 -3.11
N ALA A 74 -5.34 7.32 -2.94
CA ALA A 74 -4.87 8.34 -2.00
C ALA A 74 -4.90 7.87 -0.55
N LEU A 75 -5.96 7.20 -0.12
CA LEU A 75 -6.12 6.71 1.25
C LEU A 75 -5.06 5.65 1.60
N GLU A 76 -4.91 4.64 0.74
CA GLU A 76 -4.03 3.49 0.98
C GLU A 76 -2.54 3.84 0.84
N SER A 77 -2.21 4.82 0.00
CA SER A 77 -0.82 5.22 -0.28
C SER A 77 -0.36 6.47 0.47
N ASP A 78 -1.24 7.10 1.25
CA ASP A 78 -1.04 8.46 1.77
C ASP A 78 -0.63 9.42 0.63
N TYR A 79 -1.47 9.50 -0.41
CA TYR A 79 -1.23 10.30 -1.62
C TYR A 79 0.12 9.98 -2.28
N GLY A 80 0.44 8.70 -2.38
CA GLY A 80 1.65 8.16 -2.99
C GLY A 80 2.91 8.31 -2.14
N SER A 81 2.81 8.81 -0.90
CA SER A 81 3.96 9.22 -0.10
C SER A 81 4.33 8.27 1.03
N ASN A 82 3.68 7.11 1.16
CA ASN A 82 4.14 6.06 2.06
C ASN A 82 5.24 5.17 1.43
N LEU A 83 5.96 4.44 2.27
CA LEU A 83 7.07 3.56 1.87
C LEU A 83 6.62 2.53 0.82
N LEU A 84 5.42 1.98 0.98
CA LEU A 84 4.89 0.96 0.09
C LEU A 84 4.67 1.49 -1.33
N ALA A 85 4.12 2.71 -1.45
CA ALA A 85 3.89 3.38 -2.71
C ALA A 85 5.18 3.90 -3.35
N VAL A 86 6.09 4.50 -2.57
CA VAL A 86 7.32 5.12 -3.12
C VAL A 86 8.35 4.08 -3.55
N LYS A 87 8.63 3.06 -2.73
CA LYS A 87 9.69 2.09 -3.04
C LYS A 87 9.23 0.88 -3.84
N TYR A 88 7.95 0.54 -3.74
CA TYR A 88 7.41 -0.69 -4.33
C TYR A 88 6.22 -0.44 -5.25
N HIS A 89 5.89 0.83 -5.51
CA HIS A 89 4.84 1.27 -6.43
C HIS A 89 3.45 0.69 -6.15
N ASN A 90 3.19 0.24 -4.93
CA ASN A 90 1.93 -0.38 -4.55
C ASN A 90 1.01 0.65 -3.88
N LEU A 91 0.14 1.24 -4.70
CA LEU A 91 -0.78 2.30 -4.27
C LEU A 91 -1.95 1.82 -3.40
N PHE A 92 -2.29 0.53 -3.47
CA PHE A 92 -3.54 -0.02 -2.95
C PHE A 92 -3.33 -1.04 -1.83
N ALA A 93 -2.12 -1.10 -1.26
CA ALA A 93 -1.76 -2.08 -0.24
C ALA A 93 -2.08 -3.55 -0.62
N ILE A 94 -1.95 -3.89 -1.90
CA ILE A 94 -2.28 -5.23 -2.41
C ILE A 94 -1.27 -6.25 -1.88
N LYS A 95 -1.80 -7.30 -1.22
CA LYS A 95 -0.99 -8.42 -0.72
C LYS A 95 -0.52 -9.30 -1.87
N ALA A 96 0.68 -9.86 -1.73
CA ALA A 96 1.25 -10.73 -2.74
C ALA A 96 0.62 -12.12 -2.75
N GLN A 97 0.29 -12.60 -3.94
CA GLN A 97 -0.06 -13.98 -4.22
C GLN A 97 1.21 -14.85 -4.33
N SER A 98 1.03 -16.17 -4.26
CA SER A 98 2.14 -17.12 -4.40
C SER A 98 2.89 -16.92 -5.72
N GLY A 99 4.22 -16.84 -5.67
CA GLY A 99 5.08 -16.64 -6.84
C GLY A 99 5.24 -15.20 -7.30
N GLN A 100 4.48 -14.23 -6.77
CA GLN A 100 4.68 -12.81 -7.08
C GLN A 100 5.90 -12.25 -6.36
N LYS A 101 6.59 -11.30 -7.02
CA LYS A 101 7.63 -10.49 -6.37
C LYS A 101 6.98 -9.70 -5.24
N SER A 102 7.51 -9.84 -4.02
CA SER A 102 6.87 -9.29 -2.83
C SER A 102 7.88 -8.70 -1.84
N VAL A 103 7.44 -7.74 -1.04
CA VAL A 103 8.17 -7.20 0.11
C VAL A 103 7.44 -7.54 1.41
N LYS A 104 8.19 -7.89 2.46
CA LYS A 104 7.66 -8.07 3.82
C LYS A 104 7.71 -6.74 4.57
N LEU A 105 6.56 -6.24 5.03
CA LEU A 105 6.43 -4.99 5.78
C LEU A 105 5.46 -5.18 6.96
N THR A 106 5.50 -4.28 7.93
CA THR A 106 4.43 -4.17 8.93
C THR A 106 3.30 -3.27 8.44
N TYR A 107 2.08 -3.51 8.92
CA TYR A 107 0.90 -2.71 8.60
C TYR A 107 -0.06 -2.69 9.80
N GLN A 108 -0.94 -1.69 9.84
CA GLN A 108 -1.97 -1.56 10.86
C GLN A 108 -3.26 -2.23 10.40
N THR A 109 -3.92 -2.96 11.31
CA THR A 109 -5.28 -3.47 11.11
C THR A 109 -6.09 -3.19 12.37
N TYR A 110 -7.38 -2.92 12.21
CA TYR A 110 -8.27 -2.68 13.34
C TYR A 110 -9.02 -3.98 13.67
N PHE A 111 -8.82 -4.47 14.89
CA PHE A 111 -9.42 -5.73 15.33
C PHE A 111 -9.67 -5.67 16.85
N LEU A 112 -10.83 -6.14 17.31
CA LEU A 112 -11.26 -6.06 18.71
C LEU A 112 -11.15 -4.63 19.28
N ASN A 113 -11.66 -3.65 18.54
CA ASN A 113 -11.71 -2.23 18.91
C ASN A 113 -10.34 -1.58 19.18
N LYS A 114 -9.27 -2.09 18.56
CA LYS A 114 -7.94 -1.50 18.64
C LYS A 114 -7.14 -1.69 17.37
N TRP A 115 -6.25 -0.75 17.10
CA TRP A 115 -5.23 -0.89 16.06
C TRP A 115 -4.16 -1.88 16.51
N GLN A 116 -3.80 -2.79 15.61
CA GLN A 116 -2.80 -3.82 15.80
C GLN A 116 -1.79 -3.79 14.65
N THR A 117 -0.51 -3.87 15.00
CA THR A 117 0.55 -4.07 14.02
C THR A 117 0.62 -5.55 13.64
N LYS A 118 0.56 -5.83 12.34
CA LYS A 118 0.80 -7.18 11.77
C LYS A 118 1.90 -7.11 10.72
N GLU A 119 2.50 -8.26 10.43
CA GLU A 119 3.39 -8.41 9.28
C GLU A 119 2.59 -8.91 8.08
N GLY A 120 2.89 -8.36 6.90
CA GLY A 120 2.26 -8.74 5.64
C GLY A 120 3.29 -8.81 4.51
N ARG A 121 2.94 -9.53 3.44
CA ARG A 121 3.69 -9.52 2.18
C ARG A 121 2.88 -8.76 1.14
N PHE A 122 3.46 -7.71 0.59
CA PHE A 122 2.83 -6.84 -0.40
C PHE A 122 3.47 -7.04 -1.76
N VAL A 123 2.68 -6.93 -2.84
CA VAL A 123 3.18 -6.99 -4.21
C VAL A 123 4.14 -5.83 -4.46
N VAL A 124 5.19 -6.10 -5.24
CA VAL A 124 6.10 -5.07 -5.78
C VAL A 124 5.80 -4.86 -7.25
N TYR A 125 5.38 -3.65 -7.62
CA TYR A 125 5.11 -3.27 -9.00
C TYR A 125 6.29 -2.53 -9.64
N LYS A 126 6.32 -2.53 -10.98
CA LYS A 126 7.31 -1.75 -11.73
C LYS A 126 6.96 -0.26 -11.76
N SER A 127 5.68 0.08 -11.73
CA SER A 127 5.16 1.44 -11.73
C SER A 127 3.80 1.53 -11.04
N TRP A 128 3.35 2.75 -10.71
CA TRP A 128 1.98 2.98 -10.25
C TRP A 128 0.94 2.64 -11.31
N THR A 129 1.29 2.76 -12.60
CA THR A 129 0.42 2.34 -13.69
C THR A 129 0.13 0.84 -13.60
N ASP A 130 1.15 0.00 -13.40
CA ASP A 130 0.95 -1.45 -13.24
C ASP A 130 0.07 -1.78 -12.03
N ALA A 131 0.23 -1.04 -10.92
CA ALA A 131 -0.60 -1.22 -9.73
C ALA A 131 -2.08 -0.86 -9.97
N ILE A 132 -2.36 0.15 -10.80
CA ILE A 132 -3.74 0.56 -11.17
C ILE A 132 -4.42 -0.50 -12.03
N TYR A 133 -3.70 -1.08 -13.01
CA TYR A 133 -4.23 -2.18 -13.81
C TYR A 133 -4.50 -3.43 -12.95
N ASP A 134 -3.53 -3.86 -12.14
CA ASP A 134 -3.68 -5.04 -11.28
C ASP A 134 -4.81 -4.85 -10.24
N TYR A 135 -4.95 -3.63 -9.70
CA TYR A 135 -6.07 -3.29 -8.83
C TYR A 135 -7.43 -3.55 -9.50
N CYS A 136 -7.63 -3.09 -10.74
CA CYS A 136 -8.90 -3.27 -11.45
C CYS A 136 -9.14 -4.75 -11.83
N ASP A 137 -8.09 -5.48 -12.21
CA ASP A 137 -8.16 -6.93 -12.47
C ASP A 137 -8.54 -7.74 -11.23
N LEU A 138 -7.91 -7.43 -10.09
CA LEU A 138 -8.22 -8.06 -8.81
C LEU A 138 -9.62 -7.71 -8.33
N LEU A 139 -10.05 -6.46 -8.54
CA LEU A 139 -11.39 -6.01 -8.21
C LEU A 139 -12.42 -6.84 -8.99
N GLN A 140 -12.31 -6.87 -10.33
CA GLN A 140 -13.24 -7.60 -11.20
C GLN A 140 -13.26 -9.11 -10.94
N SER A 141 -12.11 -9.70 -10.63
CA SER A 141 -12.02 -11.13 -10.31
C SER A 141 -12.50 -11.47 -8.89
N GLY A 142 -12.86 -10.47 -8.06
CA GLY A 142 -13.28 -10.64 -6.68
C GLY A 142 -12.16 -11.05 -5.72
N LYS A 143 -10.90 -10.93 -6.15
CA LYS A 143 -9.71 -11.32 -5.37
C LYS A 143 -9.07 -10.15 -4.61
N LEU A 144 -9.57 -8.94 -4.83
CA LEU A 144 -9.08 -7.75 -4.14
C LEU A 144 -9.52 -7.78 -2.68
N HIS A 145 -8.55 -7.75 -1.75
CA HIS A 145 -8.76 -7.73 -0.30
C HIS A 145 -9.79 -8.76 0.20
N ASP A 146 -9.78 -9.96 -0.38
CA ASP A 146 -10.71 -11.04 -0.03
C ASP A 146 -12.21 -10.65 -0.16
N SER A 147 -12.52 -9.66 -1.03
CA SER A 147 -13.84 -9.05 -1.16
C SER A 147 -14.50 -9.38 -2.51
N GLN A 148 -15.21 -10.52 -2.57
CA GLN A 148 -15.82 -11.03 -3.80
C GLN A 148 -16.87 -10.09 -4.41
N SER A 149 -17.61 -9.33 -3.59
CA SER A 149 -18.72 -8.46 -4.01
C SER A 149 -18.31 -6.99 -4.25
N ALA A 150 -17.05 -6.63 -4.02
CA ALA A 150 -16.60 -5.24 -4.11
C ALA A 150 -16.81 -4.65 -5.52
N TYR A 151 -16.51 -5.44 -6.56
CA TYR A 151 -16.75 -5.01 -7.94
C TYR A 151 -18.22 -4.75 -8.21
N ASP A 152 -19.09 -5.70 -7.87
CA ASP A 152 -20.54 -5.59 -8.08
C ASP A 152 -21.12 -4.35 -7.38
N ILE A 153 -20.65 -4.06 -6.16
CA ILE A 153 -21.01 -2.84 -5.42
C ILE A 153 -20.62 -1.58 -6.19
N LEU A 154 -19.37 -1.53 -6.70
CA LEU A 154 -18.82 -0.35 -7.35
C LEU A 154 -19.45 -0.09 -8.72
N VAL A 155 -19.86 -1.12 -9.46
CA VAL A 155 -20.53 -0.95 -10.77
C VAL A 155 -22.04 -0.73 -10.65
N SER A 156 -22.68 -1.24 -9.59
CA SER A 156 -24.15 -1.15 -9.43
C SER A 156 -24.63 0.14 -8.76
N ASN A 157 -23.73 0.90 -8.13
CA ASN A 157 -24.09 2.09 -7.37
C ASN A 157 -23.49 3.35 -8.02
N LYS A 158 -24.35 4.31 -8.38
CA LYS A 158 -23.93 5.61 -8.90
C LYS A 158 -23.45 6.54 -7.78
N GLY A 159 -22.60 7.49 -8.14
CA GLY A 159 -21.98 8.43 -7.20
C GLY A 159 -20.90 7.74 -6.36
N TYR A 160 -20.57 8.33 -5.21
CA TYR A 160 -19.47 7.84 -4.36
C TYR A 160 -19.87 7.51 -2.92
N LYS A 161 -20.89 8.17 -2.35
CA LYS A 161 -21.30 7.97 -0.95
C LYS A 161 -21.85 6.56 -0.69
N LYS A 162 -22.80 6.13 -1.51
CA LYS A 162 -23.43 4.80 -1.37
C LYS A 162 -22.45 3.65 -1.62
N PRO A 163 -21.61 3.66 -2.68
CA PRO A 163 -20.58 2.64 -2.83
C PRO A 163 -19.55 2.65 -1.69
N ALA A 164 -19.10 3.82 -1.20
CA ALA A 164 -18.16 3.89 -0.08
C ALA A 164 -18.74 3.25 1.20
N GLN A 165 -20.00 3.53 1.52
CA GLN A 165 -20.68 2.89 2.64
C GLN A 165 -20.81 1.38 2.43
N ALA A 166 -21.22 0.94 1.24
CA ALA A 166 -21.36 -0.48 0.94
C ALA A 166 -20.03 -1.24 1.02
N LEU A 167 -18.91 -0.64 0.62
CA LEU A 167 -17.58 -1.22 0.81
C LEU A 167 -17.24 -1.40 2.30
N GLN A 168 -17.59 -0.43 3.15
CA GLN A 168 -17.41 -0.56 4.59
C GLN A 168 -18.29 -1.66 5.17
N ASP A 169 -19.56 -1.75 4.74
CA ASP A 169 -20.51 -2.74 5.25
C ASP A 169 -20.09 -4.19 4.94
N ILE A 170 -19.39 -4.43 3.82
CA ILE A 170 -18.84 -5.75 3.49
C ILE A 170 -17.45 -6.02 4.11
N GLY A 171 -16.89 -5.08 4.86
CA GLY A 171 -15.58 -5.23 5.50
C GLY A 171 -14.39 -5.15 4.53
N PHE A 172 -14.52 -4.38 3.43
CA PHE A 172 -13.45 -4.20 2.44
C PHE A 172 -12.14 -3.71 3.06
N SER A 173 -12.24 -2.88 4.11
CA SER A 173 -11.12 -2.48 4.96
C SER A 173 -11.49 -2.75 6.42
N SER A 174 -10.47 -3.06 7.25
CA SER A 174 -10.68 -3.14 8.70
C SER A 174 -10.88 -1.77 9.35
N ASP A 175 -10.53 -0.68 8.67
CA ASP A 175 -10.64 0.68 9.19
C ASP A 175 -12.12 1.05 9.47
N PRO A 176 -12.50 1.39 10.72
CA PRO A 176 -13.89 1.70 11.06
C PRO A 176 -14.41 2.99 10.42
N ASP A 177 -13.53 3.84 9.90
CA ASP A 177 -13.87 5.13 9.29
C ASP A 177 -13.65 5.12 7.77
N TYR A 178 -13.52 3.93 7.14
CA TYR A 178 -13.14 3.79 5.74
C TYR A 178 -14.04 4.59 4.79
N ALA A 179 -15.36 4.43 4.89
CA ALA A 179 -16.31 5.15 4.02
C ALA A 179 -16.21 6.67 4.22
N THR A 180 -16.18 7.12 5.47
CA THR A 180 -16.05 8.54 5.82
C THR A 180 -14.78 9.15 5.27
N LYS A 181 -13.64 8.43 5.34
CA LYS A 181 -12.35 8.86 4.80
C LYS A 181 -12.39 8.98 3.28
N LEU A 182 -12.94 7.99 2.58
CA LEU A 182 -13.09 8.04 1.12
C LEU A 182 -13.96 9.22 0.68
N ILE A 183 -15.15 9.37 1.29
CA ILE A 183 -16.07 10.47 1.00
C ILE A 183 -15.38 11.82 1.20
N LYS A 184 -14.66 11.99 2.32
CA LYS A 184 -13.92 13.22 2.62
C LYS A 184 -12.84 13.52 1.58
N ILE A 185 -12.08 12.52 1.14
CA ILE A 185 -11.06 12.71 0.10
C ILE A 185 -11.71 13.16 -1.22
N ILE A 186 -12.81 12.50 -1.63
CA ILE A 186 -13.53 12.82 -2.86
C ILE A 186 -14.05 14.26 -2.83
N GLU A 187 -14.68 14.67 -1.72
CA GLU A 187 -15.24 16.01 -1.56
C GLU A 187 -14.14 17.09 -1.45
N THR A 188 -13.03 16.80 -0.74
CA THR A 188 -11.92 17.77 -0.55
C THR A 188 -11.21 18.09 -1.86
N TYR A 189 -11.06 17.10 -2.74
CA TYR A 189 -10.31 17.22 -4.00
C TYR A 189 -11.18 17.35 -5.25
N ASP A 190 -12.50 17.40 -5.06
CA ASP A 190 -13.50 17.39 -6.14
C ASP A 190 -13.20 16.28 -7.16
N LEU A 191 -13.02 15.05 -6.69
CA LEU A 191 -12.59 13.94 -7.54
C LEU A 191 -13.67 13.50 -8.53
N THR A 192 -14.93 13.88 -8.31
CA THR A 192 -16.04 13.63 -9.23
C THR A 192 -15.86 14.28 -10.60
N LYS A 193 -15.01 15.31 -10.71
CA LYS A 193 -14.66 15.89 -12.02
C LYS A 193 -13.95 14.90 -12.96
N TYR A 194 -13.42 13.80 -12.42
CA TYR A 194 -12.79 12.73 -13.19
C TYR A 194 -13.78 11.64 -13.63
N ASP A 195 -15.03 11.67 -13.18
CA ASP A 195 -16.01 10.61 -13.48
C ASP A 195 -16.65 10.68 -14.88
N ALA A 196 -16.36 11.76 -15.63
CA ALA A 196 -16.87 12.00 -16.99
C ALA A 196 -16.05 11.29 -18.09
#